data_AF-A0A1T4YVU9-F1
#
_entry.id   AF-A0A1T4YVU9-F1
#
_cell.length_a   1.000
_cell.length_b   1.000
_cell.length_c   1.000
_cell.angle_alpha   90.00
_cell.angle_beta   90.00
_cell.angle_gamma   90.00
#
_symmetry.space_group_name_H-M   'P 1'
#
loop_
_entity.id
_entity.type
_entity.pdbx_description
1 polymer ?
#
loop_
_entity_poly.entity_id
_entity_poly.type
_entity_poly.pdbx_seq_one_letter_code
_entity_poly.pdbx_strand_id
1 'polypeptide(L)'
;MSQPNIPNITPNITIDRNDVINLLLASIAMEELGLAHIINAEGEKIQYALGTIPGLSQTATLEDLYAVNDSVQEMLSTVIKKELLLDTKLGRVTSIIPSGNIGPTGPPGPPGATGPTGPTGPTGPTGPTGATGATGPTGPTGATG
;
A
#
# COMPACT_ATOMS: atom_id res chain seq x y z
N MET A 1 -36.91 -5.90 -56.36
CA MET A 1 -37.28 -5.08 -55.20
C MET A 1 -36.05 -4.30 -54.78
N SER A 2 -36.00 -3.00 -55.06
CA SER A 2 -34.91 -2.13 -54.63
C SER A 2 -34.96 -1.98 -53.12
N GLN A 3 -33.91 -2.41 -52.43
CA GLN A 3 -33.81 -2.20 -50.98
C GLN A 3 -33.84 -0.69 -50.68
N PRO A 4 -34.53 -0.26 -49.59
CA PRO A 4 -34.51 1.12 -49.14
C PRO A 4 -33.09 1.56 -48.83
N ASN A 5 -32.72 2.74 -49.30
CA ASN A 5 -31.43 3.38 -49.07
C ASN A 5 -31.35 3.79 -47.59
N ILE A 6 -30.88 2.90 -46.70
CA ILE A 6 -30.69 3.23 -45.28
C ILE A 6 -29.53 4.23 -45.18
N PRO A 7 -29.72 5.39 -44.54
CA PRO A 7 -28.63 6.35 -44.34
C PRO A 7 -27.52 5.71 -43.50
N ASN A 8 -26.26 5.94 -43.91
CA ASN A 8 -25.10 5.50 -43.14
C ASN A 8 -25.06 6.26 -41.80
N ILE A 9 -25.35 5.56 -40.70
CA ILE A 9 -25.36 6.08 -39.33
C ILE A 9 -24.03 5.86 -38.60
N THR A 10 -22.96 5.47 -39.30
CA THR A 10 -21.65 5.29 -38.67
C THR A 10 -21.12 6.66 -38.21
N PRO A 11 -20.88 6.87 -36.91
CA PRO A 11 -20.37 8.15 -36.42
C PRO A 11 -18.98 8.43 -37.00
N ASN A 12 -18.76 9.65 -37.48
CA ASN A 12 -17.46 10.07 -37.98
C ASN A 12 -16.55 10.40 -36.78
N ILE A 13 -15.57 9.54 -36.50
CA ILE A 13 -14.57 9.78 -35.45
C ILE A 13 -13.45 10.61 -36.06
N THR A 14 -13.35 11.88 -35.69
CA THR A 14 -12.23 12.76 -36.07
C THR A 14 -11.20 12.77 -34.95
N ILE A 15 -9.99 12.26 -35.22
CA ILE A 15 -8.85 12.30 -34.29
C ILE A 15 -7.88 13.38 -34.81
N ASP A 16 -7.53 14.35 -33.96
CA ASP A 16 -6.58 15.39 -34.34
C ASP A 16 -5.10 14.96 -34.11
N ARG A 17 -4.14 15.77 -34.56
CA ARG A 17 -2.71 15.45 -34.41
C ARG A 17 -2.27 15.39 -32.95
N ASN A 18 -2.86 16.21 -32.08
CA ASN A 18 -2.55 16.28 -30.67
C ASN A 18 -3.09 15.06 -29.92
N ASP A 19 -4.27 14.57 -30.29
CA ASP A 19 -4.89 13.34 -29.79
C ASP A 19 -4.01 12.14 -30.10
N VAL A 20 -3.49 12.04 -31.34
CA VAL A 20 -2.57 10.96 -31.72
C VAL A 20 -1.28 11.01 -30.90
N ILE A 21 -0.73 12.21 -30.68
CA ILE A 21 0.50 12.36 -29.87
C ILE A 21 0.24 11.93 -28.42
N ASN A 22 -0.88 12.35 -27.83
CA ASN A 22 -1.24 11.98 -26.47
C ASN A 22 -1.48 10.47 -26.34
N LEU A 23 -2.15 9.86 -27.31
CA LEU A 23 -2.38 8.42 -27.33
C LEU A 23 -1.07 7.64 -27.46
N LEU A 24 -0.13 8.11 -28.29
CA LEU A 24 1.18 7.50 -28.45
C LEU A 24 2.05 7.63 -27.19
N LEU A 25 2.03 8.78 -26.54
CA LEU A 25 2.73 8.97 -25.26
C LEU A 25 2.14 8.07 -24.17
N ALA A 26 0.81 7.96 -24.12
CA ALA A 26 0.12 7.08 -23.19
C ALA A 26 0.45 5.60 -23.46
N SER A 27 0.50 5.17 -24.72
CA SER A 27 0.85 3.78 -25.07
C SER A 27 2.29 3.44 -24.67
N ILE A 28 3.24 4.35 -24.91
CA ILE A 28 4.64 4.16 -24.52
C ILE A 28 4.77 4.10 -22.99
N ALA A 29 4.13 5.02 -22.27
CA ALA A 29 4.19 5.04 -20.81
C ALA A 29 3.59 3.76 -20.18
N MET A 30 2.52 3.23 -20.76
CA MET A 30 1.91 1.97 -20.31
C MET A 30 2.75 0.73 -20.68
N GLU A 31 3.47 0.76 -21.81
CA GLU A 31 4.41 -0.28 -22.21
C GLU A 31 5.60 -0.36 -21.23
N GLU A 32 6.21 0.78 -20.89
CA GLU A 32 7.31 0.88 -19.92
C GLU A 32 6.87 0.45 -18.50
N LEU A 33 5.58 0.55 -18.18
CA LEU A 33 5.00 0.10 -16.91
C LEU A 33 4.63 -1.40 -16.91
N GLY A 34 4.85 -2.12 -18.02
CA GLY A 34 4.51 -3.55 -18.16
C GLY A 34 3.01 -3.84 -18.26
N LEU A 35 2.20 -2.83 -18.60
CA LEU A 35 0.73 -2.93 -18.69
C LEU A 35 0.24 -3.30 -20.09
N ALA A 36 1.07 -3.95 -20.92
CA ALA A 36 0.72 -4.34 -22.28
C ALA A 36 -0.57 -5.20 -22.37
N HIS A 37 -0.85 -5.99 -21.32
CA HIS A 37 -2.09 -6.76 -21.20
C HIS A 37 -3.34 -5.87 -21.08
N ILE A 38 -3.23 -4.69 -20.45
CA ILE A 38 -4.31 -3.71 -20.34
C ILE A 38 -4.56 -3.04 -21.69
N ILE A 39 -3.51 -2.67 -22.42
CA ILE A 39 -3.62 -2.14 -23.79
C ILE A 39 -4.36 -3.14 -24.68
N ASN A 40 -4.00 -4.42 -24.62
CA ASN A 40 -4.68 -5.47 -25.38
C ASN A 40 -6.16 -5.62 -24.96
N ALA A 41 -6.44 -5.63 -23.66
CA ALA A 41 -7.81 -5.71 -23.14
C ALA A 41 -8.65 -4.46 -23.47
N GLU A 42 -8.06 -3.28 -23.63
CA GLU A 42 -8.75 -2.09 -24.15
C GLU A 42 -9.01 -2.18 -25.65
N GLY A 43 -8.05 -2.67 -26.42
CA GLY A 43 -8.23 -2.96 -27.84
C GLY A 43 -9.41 -3.93 -28.09
N GLU A 44 -9.49 -5.00 -27.32
CA GLU A 44 -10.61 -5.95 -27.39
C GLU A 44 -11.95 -5.31 -26.99
N LYS A 45 -12.00 -4.48 -25.94
CA LYS A 45 -13.22 -3.74 -25.57
C LYS A 45 -13.70 -2.80 -26.67
N ILE A 46 -12.78 -2.11 -27.33
CA ILE A 46 -13.10 -1.22 -28.46
C ILE A 46 -13.61 -2.04 -29.64
N GLN A 47 -12.97 -3.17 -29.95
CA GLN A 47 -13.43 -4.07 -31.01
C GLN A 47 -14.81 -4.68 -30.68
N TYR A 48 -15.08 -4.98 -29.41
CA TYR A 48 -16.39 -5.45 -28.96
C TYR A 48 -17.47 -4.38 -29.18
N ALA A 49 -17.20 -3.14 -28.74
CA ALA A 49 -18.11 -2.01 -28.92
C ALA A 49 -18.36 -1.67 -30.40
N LEU A 50 -17.33 -1.81 -31.25
CA LEU A 50 -17.42 -1.60 -32.69
C LEU A 50 -17.91 -2.82 -33.48
N GLY A 51 -18.14 -3.97 -32.81
CA GLY A 51 -18.55 -5.22 -33.44
C GLY A 51 -17.51 -5.81 -34.41
N THR A 52 -16.24 -5.45 -34.28
CA THR A 52 -15.15 -5.85 -35.19
C THR A 52 -14.34 -7.04 -34.68
N ILE A 53 -14.66 -7.62 -33.51
CA ILE A 53 -13.96 -8.83 -33.03
C ILE A 53 -14.24 -10.00 -33.99
N PRO A 54 -13.20 -10.56 -34.65
CA PRO A 54 -13.36 -11.73 -35.50
C PRO A 54 -13.83 -12.92 -34.66
N GLY A 55 -14.99 -13.49 -35.00
CA GLY A 55 -15.55 -14.69 -34.34
C GLY A 55 -16.57 -14.43 -33.22
N LEU A 56 -16.81 -13.18 -32.82
CA LEU A 56 -17.91 -12.78 -31.91
C LEU A 56 -19.00 -11.99 -32.67
N SER A 57 -19.33 -12.43 -33.89
CA SER A 57 -20.36 -11.84 -34.74
C SER A 57 -21.78 -12.14 -34.26
N GLN A 58 -22.11 -11.80 -33.02
CA GLN A 58 -23.48 -11.42 -32.71
C GLN A 58 -23.47 -9.95 -32.36
N THR A 59 -23.97 -9.15 -33.29
CA THR A 59 -24.50 -7.82 -32.99
C THR A 59 -25.41 -8.00 -31.78
N ALA A 60 -25.10 -7.33 -30.66
CA ALA A 60 -25.90 -7.44 -29.44
C ALA A 60 -27.37 -7.23 -29.82
N THR A 61 -28.18 -8.27 -29.60
CA THR A 61 -29.58 -8.21 -30.00
C THR A 61 -30.33 -7.33 -29.00
N LEU A 62 -31.51 -6.85 -29.39
CA LEU A 62 -32.35 -6.09 -28.48
C LEU A 62 -32.70 -6.93 -27.23
N GLU A 63 -32.76 -8.26 -27.37
CA GLU A 63 -32.97 -9.22 -26.28
C GLU A 63 -31.79 -9.24 -25.30
N ASP A 64 -30.55 -9.25 -25.79
CA ASP A 64 -29.37 -9.18 -24.95
C ASP A 64 -29.33 -7.87 -24.16
N LEU A 65 -29.78 -6.77 -24.78
CA LEU A 65 -29.86 -5.46 -24.14
C LEU A 65 -30.94 -5.43 -23.04
N TYR A 66 -32.08 -6.08 -23.26
CA TYR A 66 -33.11 -6.26 -22.22
C TYR A 66 -32.61 -7.13 -21.07
N ALA A 67 -31.93 -8.24 -21.35
CA ALA A 67 -31.36 -9.11 -20.33
C ALA A 67 -30.31 -8.38 -19.46
N VAL A 68 -29.47 -7.55 -20.08
CA VAL A 68 -28.52 -6.68 -19.35
C VAL A 68 -29.27 -5.65 -18.50
N ASN A 69 -30.32 -5.02 -19.04
CA ASN A 69 -31.11 -4.06 -18.29
C ASN A 69 -31.78 -4.71 -17.06
N ASP A 70 -32.38 -5.88 -17.22
CA ASP A 70 -33.02 -6.61 -16.12
C ASP A 70 -32.00 -7.00 -15.03
N SER A 71 -30.81 -7.46 -15.43
CA SER A 71 -29.70 -7.76 -14.51
C SER A 71 -29.23 -6.52 -13.73
N VAL A 72 -29.12 -5.37 -14.41
CA VAL A 72 -28.78 -4.09 -13.75
C VAL A 72 -29.87 -3.67 -12.76
N GLN A 73 -31.15 -3.83 -13.10
CA GLN A 73 -32.26 -3.53 -12.19
C GLN A 73 -32.26 -4.46 -10.96
N GLU A 74 -31.96 -5.75 -11.14
CA GLU A 74 -31.83 -6.70 -10.04
C GLU A 74 -30.65 -6.36 -9.12
N MET A 75 -29.51 -6.01 -9.71
CA MET A 75 -28.33 -5.56 -8.96
C MET A 75 -28.66 -4.29 -8.16
N LEU A 76 -29.32 -3.31 -8.78
CA LEU A 76 -29.73 -2.07 -8.11
C LEU A 76 -30.70 -2.36 -6.95
N SER A 77 -31.70 -3.21 -7.16
CA SER A 77 -32.62 -3.67 -6.11
C SER A 77 -31.89 -4.36 -4.96
N THR A 78 -30.89 -5.17 -5.26
CA THR A 78 -30.06 -5.85 -4.26
C THR A 78 -29.22 -4.85 -3.47
N VAL A 79 -28.60 -3.87 -4.13
CA VAL A 79 -27.82 -2.82 -3.47
C VAL A 79 -28.70 -1.99 -2.54
N ILE A 80 -29.87 -1.55 -3.01
CA ILE A 80 -30.83 -0.78 -2.21
C ILE A 80 -31.29 -1.58 -0.98
N LYS A 81 -31.59 -2.87 -1.12
CA LYS A 81 -31.94 -3.75 0.02
C LYS A 81 -30.80 -3.88 1.03
N LYS A 82 -29.55 -3.99 0.55
CA LYS A 82 -28.37 -4.07 1.42
C LYS A 82 -28.12 -2.75 2.16
N GLU A 83 -28.28 -1.61 1.48
CA GLU A 83 -28.20 -0.28 2.11
C GLU A 83 -29.27 -0.12 3.20
N LEU A 84 -30.54 -0.43 2.90
CA LEU A 84 -31.61 -0.37 3.91
C LEU A 84 -31.34 -1.29 5.12
N LEU A 85 -30.84 -2.50 4.86
CA LEU A 85 -30.47 -3.44 5.92
C LEU A 85 -29.28 -2.92 6.73
N LEU A 86 -28.30 -2.31 6.08
CA LEU A 86 -27.14 -1.70 6.72
C LEU A 86 -27.57 -0.51 7.59
N ASP A 87 -28.42 0.38 7.09
CA ASP A 87 -29.00 1.48 7.85
C ASP A 87 -29.77 0.99 9.07
N THR A 88 -30.56 -0.08 8.92
CA THR A 88 -31.28 -0.69 10.03
C THR A 88 -30.31 -1.28 11.06
N LYS A 89 -29.24 -1.95 10.62
CA LYS A 89 -28.22 -2.51 11.52
C LYS A 89 -27.43 -1.41 12.21
N LEU A 90 -27.02 -0.38 11.49
CA LEU A 90 -26.26 0.74 12.02
C LEU A 90 -27.12 1.56 12.99
N GLY A 91 -28.39 1.83 12.66
CA GLY A 91 -29.36 2.47 13.56
C GLY A 91 -29.57 1.69 14.85
N ARG A 92 -29.58 0.35 14.79
CA ARG A 92 -29.61 -0.50 15.99
C ARG A 92 -28.30 -0.39 16.79
N VAL A 93 -27.14 -0.37 16.13
CA VAL A 93 -25.86 -0.20 16.81
C VAL A 93 -25.75 1.18 17.46
N THR A 94 -26.12 2.26 16.76
CA THR A 94 -26.11 3.62 17.30
C THR A 94 -27.14 3.82 18.41
N SER A 95 -28.24 3.07 18.42
CA SER A 95 -29.19 3.05 19.54
C SER A 95 -28.72 2.22 20.75
N ILE A 96 -27.75 1.31 20.61
CA ILE A 96 -27.16 0.52 21.71
C ILE A 96 -26.03 1.30 22.41
N ILE A 97 -25.41 2.26 21.72
CA ILE A 97 -24.49 3.23 22.32
C ILE A 97 -25.30 4.48 22.69
N PRO A 98 -25.84 4.60 23.92
CA PRO A 98 -26.08 5.95 24.42
C PRO A 98 -24.73 6.67 24.36
N SER A 99 -24.71 7.95 24.02
CA SER A 99 -23.52 8.78 24.17
C SER A 99 -23.04 8.68 25.62
N GLY A 100 -22.08 7.79 25.90
CA GLY A 100 -21.86 7.33 27.27
C GLY A 100 -20.78 6.26 27.39
N ASN A 101 -19.53 6.74 27.49
CA ASN A 101 -18.43 6.16 28.27
C ASN A 101 -17.65 5.01 27.59
N ILE A 102 -16.62 5.39 26.83
CA ILE A 102 -15.37 4.60 26.83
C ILE A 102 -14.98 4.45 28.30
N GLY A 103 -14.88 3.22 28.81
CA GLY A 103 -14.47 2.94 30.18
C GLY A 103 -13.11 3.59 30.49
N PRO A 104 -12.83 3.95 31.75
CA PRO A 104 -11.59 4.64 32.09
C PRO A 104 -10.37 3.82 31.61
N THR A 105 -9.38 4.51 31.05
CA THR A 105 -8.08 3.91 30.73
C THR A 105 -7.53 3.20 31.96
N GLY A 106 -7.13 1.93 31.81
CA GLY A 106 -6.55 1.15 32.90
C GLY A 106 -5.31 1.81 33.49
N PRO A 107 -4.98 1.54 34.76
CA PRO A 107 -3.81 2.14 35.41
C PRO A 107 -2.51 1.77 34.65
N PRO A 108 -1.47 2.64 34.69
CA PRO A 108 -0.15 2.30 34.16
C PRO A 108 0.38 0.98 34.75
N GLY A 109 1.07 0.18 33.93
CA GLY A 109 1.73 -1.03 34.39
C GLY A 109 2.84 -0.74 35.42
N PRO A 110 3.23 -1.72 36.26
CA PRO A 110 4.30 -1.54 37.24
C PRO A 110 5.64 -1.23 36.55
N PRO A 111 6.55 -0.48 37.21
CA PRO A 111 7.92 -0.28 36.71
C PRO A 111 8.63 -1.61 36.45
N GLY A 112 9.42 -1.67 35.38
CA GLY A 112 10.27 -2.83 35.07
C GLY A 112 11.33 -3.07 36.15
N ALA A 113 11.75 -4.33 36.33
CA ALA A 113 12.76 -4.70 37.31
C ALA A 113 14.10 -3.98 37.05
N THR A 114 14.77 -3.55 38.11
CA THR A 114 16.13 -3.01 38.03
C THR A 114 17.08 -4.07 37.47
N GLY A 115 17.86 -3.70 36.44
CA GLY A 115 18.87 -4.60 35.85
C GLY A 115 19.96 -5.01 36.85
N PRO A 116 20.66 -6.14 36.62
CA PRO A 116 21.73 -6.60 37.49
C PRO A 116 22.87 -5.57 37.57
N THR A 117 23.50 -5.47 38.74
CA THR A 117 24.73 -4.66 38.92
C THR A 117 25.84 -5.25 38.06
N GLY A 118 26.56 -4.39 37.32
CA GLY A 118 27.69 -4.81 36.48
C GLY A 118 28.84 -5.41 37.30
N PRO A 119 29.70 -6.24 36.68
CA PRO A 119 30.83 -6.85 37.38
C PRO A 119 31.83 -5.80 37.88
N THR A 120 32.43 -6.04 39.05
CA THR A 120 33.53 -5.23 39.58
C THR A 120 34.73 -5.27 38.60
N GLY A 121 35.29 -4.11 38.29
CA GLY A 121 36.45 -4.00 37.40
C GLY A 121 37.71 -4.69 37.96
N PRO A 122 38.67 -5.05 37.10
CA PRO A 122 39.91 -5.71 37.52
C PRO A 122 40.74 -4.81 38.44
N THR A 123 41.38 -5.41 39.45
CA THR A 123 42.38 -4.74 40.30
C THR A 123 43.53 -4.20 39.45
N GLY A 124 43.88 -2.92 39.64
CA GLY A 124 44.98 -2.28 38.91
C GLY A 124 46.36 -2.92 39.18
N PRO A 125 47.34 -2.73 38.29
CA PRO A 125 48.67 -3.29 38.45
C PRO A 125 49.40 -2.70 39.68
N THR A 126 50.14 -3.54 40.40
CA THR A 126 51.03 -3.11 41.49
C THR A 126 52.08 -2.14 40.97
N GLY A 127 52.26 -1.00 41.63
CA GLY A 127 53.23 0.04 41.24
C GLY A 127 54.69 -0.45 41.27
N PRO A 128 55.61 0.23 40.55
CA PRO A 128 57.01 -0.16 40.48
C PRO A 128 57.71 -0.04 41.84
N THR A 129 58.57 -1.01 42.16
CA THR A 129 59.45 -0.99 43.34
C THR A 129 60.36 0.24 43.30
N GLY A 130 60.40 1.02 44.38
CA GLY A 130 61.23 2.23 44.47
C GLY A 130 62.74 1.95 44.37
N ALA A 131 63.50 2.91 43.83
CA ALA A 131 64.94 2.79 43.63
C ALA A 131 65.71 2.61 44.95
N THR A 132 66.67 1.67 44.97
CA THR A 132 67.59 1.44 46.09
C THR A 132 68.40 2.70 46.38
N GLY A 133 68.39 3.16 47.63
CA GLY A 133 69.12 4.36 48.07
C GLY A 133 70.64 4.21 47.95
N ALA A 134 71.34 5.33 47.72
CA ALA A 134 72.79 5.36 47.54
C ALA A 134 73.55 4.93 48.81
N THR A 135 74.62 4.14 48.63
CA THR A 135 75.54 3.72 49.69
C THR A 135 76.21 4.95 50.33
N GLY A 136 76.16 5.06 51.65
CA GLY A 136 76.78 6.15 52.41
C GLY A 136 78.32 6.14 52.34
N PRO A 137 78.98 7.29 52.61
CA PRO A 137 80.44 7.40 52.51
C PRO A 137 81.16 6.58 53.59
N THR A 138 82.32 6.02 53.22
CA THR A 138 83.25 5.33 54.14
C THR A 138 83.76 6.31 55.21
N GLY A 139 83.63 5.93 56.49
CA GLY A 139 84.10 6.74 57.62
C GLY A 139 85.63 6.81 57.73
N PRO A 140 86.19 7.84 58.42
CA PRO A 140 87.64 8.04 58.50
C PRO A 140 88.34 6.97 59.36
N THR A 141 89.51 6.53 58.91
CA THR A 141 90.41 5.63 59.66
C THR A 141 90.94 6.31 60.92
N GLY A 142 90.65 5.74 62.09
CA GLY A 142 91.16 6.21 63.39
C GLY A 142 92.60 5.77 63.67
N ALA A 143 93.37 6.66 64.29
CA ALA A 143 94.83 6.61 64.43
C ALA A 143 95.37 5.53 65.40
N THR A 144 96.56 5.05 65.07
CA THR A 144 97.39 4.09 65.82
C THR A 144 97.73 4.58 67.23
N GLY A 145 97.54 3.72 68.22
CA GLY A 145 98.05 3.84 69.59
C GLY A 145 98.38 2.46 70.12
#